data_AF-A0ABD3RT58-F1
#
_entry.id   AF-A0ABD3RT58-F1
#
_cell.length_a   1.000
_cell.length_b   1.000
_cell.length_c   1.000
_cell.angle_alpha   90.00
_cell.angle_beta   90.00
_cell.angle_gamma   90.00
#
_symmetry.space_group_name_H-M   'P 1'
#
loop_
_entity.id
_entity.type
_entity.pdbx_description
1 polymer ?
#
loop_
_entity_poly.entity_id
_entity_poly.type
_entity_poly.pdbx_seq_one_letter_code
_entity_poly.pdbx_strand_id
1 'polypeptide(L)'
;MDFEKQNDTFTTPIQSANGFLFIIAQYILRVFVIAFTLAGAIITATAYESVTVFGIVMDAKYTYSAAFRYKVVADSVVCGVSVLSVVILIALNRPKSNPKNYFYLFLNDLGSLLLLLSGCSSALAIGYVAQFGEQKMGWIMICDRVSQYCHKTTAAIVSTFIAVICLLFLTILSAYKLKSARI
;
A
#
# COMPACT_ATOMS: atom_id res chain seq x y z
N MET A 1 18.65 54.18 20.20
CA MET A 1 17.67 53.53 21.07
C MET A 1 16.29 53.78 20.51
N ASP A 2 15.48 52.89 19.94
CA ASP A 2 15.55 51.54 19.36
C ASP A 2 14.18 51.44 18.63
N PHE A 3 14.11 51.42 17.30
CA PHE A 3 14.07 50.24 16.42
C PHE A 3 13.19 49.05 16.90
N GLU A 4 11.96 49.27 17.34
CA GLU A 4 11.02 48.14 17.55
C GLU A 4 9.54 48.55 17.43
N LYS A 5 9.11 49.02 16.26
CA LYS A 5 7.66 49.26 16.01
C LYS A 5 7.19 48.88 14.61
N GLN A 6 7.80 47.83 14.03
CA GLN A 6 7.44 47.31 12.71
C GLN A 6 7.65 45.79 12.65
N ASN A 7 6.78 44.99 13.28
CA ASN A 7 6.76 43.55 12.99
C ASN A 7 5.35 42.91 13.00
N ASP A 8 4.32 43.70 12.72
CA ASP A 8 2.93 43.23 12.55
C ASP A 8 2.54 43.02 11.08
N THR A 9 3.49 42.73 10.19
CA THR A 9 3.19 42.51 8.74
C THR A 9 4.10 41.48 8.05
N PHE A 10 4.69 40.55 8.79
CA PHE A 10 5.46 39.44 8.20
C PHE A 10 5.26 38.09 8.92
N THR A 11 4.04 37.76 9.32
CA THR A 11 3.67 36.34 9.42
C THR A 11 3.52 35.80 8.01
N THR A 12 4.61 35.22 7.51
CA THR A 12 4.77 34.61 6.19
C THR A 12 3.57 33.74 5.77
N PRO A 13 3.25 33.66 4.45
CA PRO A 13 2.27 32.71 3.89
C PRO A 13 2.65 31.22 4.06
N ILE A 14 3.77 30.92 4.71
CA ILE A 14 4.40 29.61 4.79
C ILE A 14 3.71 28.70 5.83
N GLN A 15 3.18 29.24 6.93
CA GLN A 15 2.49 28.43 7.96
C GLN A 15 1.15 27.84 7.45
N SER A 16 0.44 28.59 6.60
CA SER A 16 -0.84 28.17 6.00
C SER A 16 -0.65 27.25 4.79
N ALA A 17 0.37 27.52 3.95
CA ALA A 17 0.74 26.66 2.82
C ALA A 17 1.13 25.24 3.26
N ASN A 18 1.83 25.09 4.39
CA ASN A 18 2.27 23.80 4.93
C ASN A 18 1.12 22.87 5.37
N GLY A 19 -0.04 23.43 5.72
CA GLY A 19 -1.25 22.66 6.06
C GLY A 19 -1.95 22.11 4.82
N PHE A 20 -2.17 22.98 3.83
CA PHE A 20 -2.81 22.61 2.58
C PHE A 20 -1.96 21.64 1.75
N LEU A 21 -0.65 21.88 1.65
CA LEU A 21 0.29 20.99 0.96
C LEU A 21 0.31 19.59 1.59
N PHE A 22 0.22 19.51 2.92
CA PHE A 22 0.14 18.24 3.65
C PHE A 22 -1.14 17.47 3.32
N ILE A 23 -2.29 18.15 3.27
CA ILE A 23 -3.57 17.53 2.89
C ILE A 23 -3.52 17.03 1.44
N ILE A 24 -2.95 17.82 0.52
CA ILE A 24 -2.74 17.40 -0.87
C ILE A 24 -1.83 16.17 -0.94
N ALA A 25 -0.69 16.18 -0.26
CA ALA A 25 0.25 15.06 -0.25
C ALA A 25 -0.41 13.78 0.29
N GLN A 26 -1.15 13.88 1.40
CA GLN A 26 -1.93 12.78 1.96
C GLN A 26 -2.96 12.24 0.95
N TYR A 27 -3.68 13.13 0.26
CA TYR A 27 -4.66 12.74 -0.75
C TYR A 27 -4.01 12.02 -1.93
N ILE A 28 -2.93 12.58 -2.50
CA ILE A 28 -2.20 11.99 -3.62
C ILE A 28 -1.64 10.61 -3.25
N LEU A 29 -0.98 10.49 -2.09
CA LEU A 29 -0.45 9.20 -1.65
C LEU A 29 -1.55 8.14 -1.49
N ARG A 30 -2.74 8.50 -0.98
CA ARG A 30 -3.86 7.55 -0.88
C ARG A 30 -4.36 7.09 -2.25
N VAL A 31 -4.45 8.00 -3.22
CA VAL A 31 -4.83 7.64 -4.59
C VAL A 31 -3.79 6.70 -5.21
N PHE A 32 -2.50 6.96 -5.00
CA PHE A 32 -1.43 6.06 -5.44
C PHE A 32 -1.52 4.68 -4.79
N VAL A 33 -1.77 4.61 -3.48
CA VAL A 33 -1.97 3.33 -2.77
C VAL A 33 -3.13 2.54 -3.36
N ILE A 34 -4.28 3.20 -3.60
CA ILE A 34 -5.44 2.56 -4.23
C ILE A 34 -5.09 2.04 -5.62
N ALA A 35 -4.42 2.85 -6.44
CA ALA A 35 -4.03 2.46 -7.80
C ALA A 35 -3.08 1.24 -7.80
N PHE A 36 -2.06 1.25 -6.95
CA PHE A 36 -1.07 0.17 -6.88
C PHE A 36 -1.61 -1.11 -6.26
N THR A 37 -2.47 -1.01 -5.23
CA THR A 37 -3.14 -2.18 -4.63
C THR A 37 -4.15 -2.81 -5.58
N LEU A 38 -4.94 -1.99 -6.27
CA LEU A 38 -5.89 -2.47 -7.27
C LEU A 38 -5.17 -3.11 -8.46
N ALA A 39 -4.10 -2.48 -8.96
CA ALA A 39 -3.26 -3.07 -10.00
C ALA A 39 -2.63 -4.39 -9.53
N GLY A 40 -2.07 -4.43 -8.32
CA GLY A 40 -1.50 -5.64 -7.73
C GLY A 40 -2.54 -6.77 -7.62
N ALA A 41 -3.75 -6.46 -7.17
CA ALA A 41 -4.85 -7.42 -7.06
C ALA A 41 -5.30 -7.93 -8.44
N ILE A 42 -5.51 -7.02 -9.41
CA ILE A 42 -5.94 -7.38 -10.77
C ILE A 42 -4.87 -8.22 -11.47
N ILE A 43 -3.60 -7.83 -11.41
CA ILE A 43 -2.51 -8.59 -12.05
C ILE A 43 -2.42 -9.99 -11.42
N THR A 44 -2.56 -10.10 -10.09
CA THR A 44 -2.54 -11.40 -9.41
C THR A 44 -3.78 -12.24 -9.74
N ALA A 45 -4.95 -11.62 -9.90
CA ALA A 45 -6.20 -12.32 -10.25
C ALA A 45 -6.27 -12.74 -11.73
N THR A 46 -5.69 -11.93 -12.62
CA THR A 46 -5.63 -12.17 -14.07
C THR A 46 -4.38 -12.95 -14.48
N ALA A 47 -3.46 -13.21 -13.54
CA ALA A 47 -2.46 -14.23 -13.69
C ALA A 47 -3.16 -15.59 -13.64
N TYR A 48 -3.71 -16.01 -14.77
CA TYR A 48 -4.09 -17.40 -15.04
C TYR A 48 -3.21 -17.88 -16.18
N GLU A 49 -2.48 -18.96 -15.93
CA GLU A 49 -1.77 -19.68 -16.99
C GLU A 49 -1.93 -21.18 -16.70
N SER A 50 -2.53 -21.91 -17.64
CA SER A 50 -2.68 -23.36 -17.52
C SER A 50 -1.42 -24.01 -18.10
N VAL A 51 -0.64 -24.69 -17.27
CA VAL A 51 0.57 -25.41 -17.72
C VAL A 51 0.48 -26.89 -17.39
N THR A 52 0.67 -27.70 -18.42
CA THR A 52 0.81 -29.16 -18.28
C THR A 52 2.20 -29.47 -17.74
N VAL A 53 2.27 -29.94 -16.49
CA VAL A 53 3.50 -30.38 -15.83
C VAL A 53 3.42 -31.91 -15.68
N PHE A 54 4.36 -32.64 -16.28
CA PHE A 54 4.43 -34.12 -16.23
C PHE A 54 3.16 -34.86 -16.70
N GLY A 55 2.50 -34.41 -17.77
CA GLY A 55 1.29 -35.05 -18.30
C GLY A 55 0.03 -34.83 -17.46
N ILE A 56 0.13 -34.04 -16.38
CA ILE A 56 -0.98 -33.60 -15.55
C ILE A 56 -1.25 -32.13 -15.91
N VAL A 57 -2.50 -31.81 -16.27
CA VAL A 57 -2.92 -30.43 -16.51
C VAL A 57 -2.97 -29.73 -15.16
N MET A 58 -1.91 -28.99 -14.82
CA MET A 58 -1.86 -28.19 -13.60
C MET A 58 -2.35 -26.80 -13.98
N ASP A 59 -3.62 -26.51 -13.70
CA ASP A 59 -4.12 -25.14 -13.75
C ASP A 59 -3.36 -24.33 -12.69
N ALA A 60 -2.38 -23.51 -13.09
CA ALA A 60 -1.72 -22.57 -12.19
C ALA A 60 -2.66 -21.39 -11.95
N LYS A 61 -3.75 -21.67 -11.23
CA LYS A 61 -4.66 -20.67 -10.70
C LYS A 61 -4.05 -20.08 -9.43
N TYR A 62 -4.19 -18.76 -9.26
CA TYR A 62 -3.94 -18.03 -8.02
C TYR A 62 -4.58 -18.68 -6.77
N THR A 63 -5.61 -19.54 -6.96
CA THR A 63 -6.32 -20.27 -5.91
C THR A 63 -5.55 -21.46 -5.31
N TYR A 64 -4.50 -21.96 -5.97
CA TYR A 64 -3.76 -23.12 -5.46
C TYR A 64 -2.75 -22.77 -4.36
N SER A 65 -2.18 -21.57 -4.38
CA SER A 65 -1.20 -21.15 -3.37
C SER A 65 -1.85 -20.24 -2.34
N ALA A 66 -1.81 -20.68 -1.08
CA ALA A 66 -2.40 -19.94 0.05
C ALA A 66 -1.81 -18.52 0.18
N ALA A 67 -0.54 -18.30 -0.18
CA ALA A 67 0.08 -16.98 -0.08
C ALA A 67 -0.46 -15.98 -1.10
N PHE A 68 -0.65 -16.39 -2.36
CA PHE A 68 -1.22 -15.50 -3.38
C PHE A 68 -2.69 -15.18 -3.09
N ARG A 69 -3.46 -16.15 -2.59
CA ARG A 69 -4.83 -15.90 -2.10
C ARG A 69 -4.84 -14.87 -0.97
N TYR A 70 -3.98 -15.07 0.03
CA TYR A 70 -3.90 -14.15 1.17
C TYR A 70 -3.51 -12.74 0.73
N LYS A 71 -2.52 -12.60 -0.18
CA LYS A 71 -2.16 -11.31 -0.78
C LYS A 71 -3.34 -10.63 -1.48
N VAL A 72 -4.09 -11.35 -2.33
CA VAL A 72 -5.24 -10.76 -3.05
C VAL A 72 -6.34 -10.33 -2.09
N VAL A 73 -6.62 -11.13 -1.06
CA VAL A 73 -7.58 -10.77 -0.01
C VAL A 73 -7.10 -9.53 0.75
N ALA A 74 -5.83 -9.47 1.14
CA ALA A 74 -5.23 -8.31 1.80
C ALA A 74 -5.33 -7.05 0.94
N ASP A 75 -4.94 -7.12 -0.33
CA ASP A 75 -4.99 -6.00 -1.27
C ASP A 75 -6.44 -5.52 -1.48
N SER A 76 -7.40 -6.44 -1.60
CA SER A 76 -8.82 -6.11 -1.75
C SER A 76 -9.40 -5.43 -0.51
N VAL A 77 -9.06 -5.92 0.69
CA VAL A 77 -9.51 -5.31 1.95
C VAL A 77 -8.94 -3.91 2.10
N VAL A 78 -7.63 -3.73 1.86
CA VAL A 78 -7.01 -2.41 1.96
C VAL A 78 -7.51 -1.44 0.90
N CYS A 79 -7.79 -1.91 -0.32
CA CYS A 79 -8.43 -1.09 -1.34
C CYS A 79 -9.80 -0.59 -0.87
N GLY A 80 -10.66 -1.47 -0.36
CA GLY A 80 -11.99 -1.11 0.15
C GLY A 80 -11.93 -0.13 1.32
N VAL A 81 -11.07 -0.40 2.30
CA VAL A 81 -10.85 0.44 3.47
C VAL A 81 -10.27 1.82 3.08
N SER A 82 -9.37 1.86 2.10
CA SER A 82 -8.78 3.11 1.61
C SER A 82 -9.81 3.97 0.87
N VAL A 83 -10.64 3.37 0.03
CA VAL A 83 -11.76 4.06 -0.65
C VAL A 83 -12.75 4.60 0.38
N LEU A 84 -13.14 3.79 1.36
CA LEU A 84 -14.04 4.22 2.43
C LEU A 84 -13.44 5.41 3.20
N SER A 85 -12.14 5.38 3.49
CA SER A 85 -11.44 6.50 4.15
C SER A 85 -11.49 7.78 3.33
N VAL A 86 -11.29 7.71 2.00
CA VAL A 86 -11.39 8.88 1.11
C VAL A 86 -12.83 9.42 1.05
N VAL A 87 -13.82 8.52 0.94
CA VAL A 87 -15.24 8.90 0.94
C VAL A 87 -15.62 9.60 2.24
N ILE A 88 -15.16 9.09 3.39
CA ILE A 88 -15.39 9.71 4.70
C ILE A 88 -14.75 11.10 4.75
N LEU A 89 -13.52 11.26 4.25
CA LEU A 89 -12.84 12.56 4.20
C LEU A 89 -13.60 13.59 3.35
N ILE A 90 -14.15 13.18 2.21
CA ILE A 90 -14.92 14.05 1.30
C ILE A 90 -16.32 14.33 1.88
N ALA A 91 -17.01 13.31 2.40
CA ALA A 91 -18.36 13.44 2.96
C ALA A 91 -18.36 14.28 4.25
N LEU A 92 -17.34 14.13 5.10
CA LEU A 92 -17.15 14.93 6.29
C LEU A 92 -16.43 16.26 5.99
N ASN A 93 -16.82 16.96 4.92
CA ASN A 93 -16.30 18.27 4.48
C ASN A 93 -16.47 19.42 5.51
N ARG A 94 -16.62 19.10 6.79
CA ARG A 94 -16.77 20.00 7.92
C ARG A 94 -15.44 20.10 8.68
N PRO A 95 -14.84 21.30 8.77
CA PRO A 95 -13.62 21.56 9.53
C PRO A 95 -13.89 21.60 11.05
N LYS A 96 -14.60 20.61 11.60
CA LYS A 96 -14.64 20.41 13.05
C LYS A 96 -13.59 19.38 13.40
N SER A 97 -12.41 19.93 13.72
CA SER A 97 -11.22 19.26 14.24
C SER A 97 -11.55 18.45 15.49
N ASN A 98 -12.11 17.26 15.30
CA ASN A 98 -12.19 16.27 16.36
C ASN A 98 -10.88 15.47 16.35
N PRO A 99 -10.01 15.57 17.36
CA PRO A 99 -8.73 14.87 17.40
C PRO A 99 -8.90 13.34 17.29
N LYS A 100 -10.08 12.82 17.63
CA LYS A 100 -10.45 11.39 17.47
C LYS A 100 -10.42 10.91 16.01
N ASN A 101 -10.76 11.76 15.03
CA ASN A 101 -10.81 11.35 13.62
C ASN A 101 -9.41 11.14 13.02
N TYR A 102 -8.43 11.95 13.43
CA TYR A 102 -7.03 11.80 13.02
C TYR A 102 -6.40 10.53 13.59
N PHE A 103 -6.71 10.19 14.85
CA PHE A 103 -6.24 8.95 15.46
C PHE A 103 -6.83 7.71 14.77
N TYR A 104 -8.11 7.74 14.39
CA TYR A 104 -8.73 6.66 13.62
C TYR A 104 -8.08 6.48 12.25
N LEU A 105 -7.84 7.57 11.51
CA LEU A 105 -7.12 7.52 10.23
C LEU A 105 -5.71 6.94 10.39
N PHE A 106 -4.99 7.32 11.44
CA PHE A 106 -3.66 6.78 11.74
C PHE A 106 -3.70 5.27 12.01
N LEU A 107 -4.63 4.81 12.86
CA LEU A 107 -4.79 3.37 13.13
C LEU A 107 -5.17 2.59 11.87
N ASN A 108 -6.05 3.14 11.06
CA ASN A 108 -6.48 2.55 9.80
C ASN A 108 -5.32 2.41 8.81
N ASP A 109 -4.48 3.45 8.71
CA ASP A 109 -3.30 3.48 7.85
C ASP A 109 -2.24 2.47 8.31
N LEU A 110 -1.99 2.40 9.62
CA LEU A 110 -1.09 1.43 10.23
C LEU A 110 -1.59 -0.01 10.05
N GLY A 111 -2.88 -0.26 10.26
CA GLY A 111 -3.48 -1.58 10.04
C GLY A 111 -3.39 -2.02 8.58
N SER A 112 -3.65 -1.09 7.64
CA SER A 112 -3.53 -1.33 6.21
C SER A 112 -2.09 -1.63 5.81
N LEU A 113 -1.11 -0.87 6.33
CA LEU A 113 0.32 -1.09 6.12
C LEU A 113 0.74 -2.51 6.52
N LEU A 114 0.38 -2.91 7.74
CA LEU A 114 0.75 -4.22 8.30
C LEU A 114 0.11 -5.36 7.51
N LEU A 115 -1.15 -5.22 7.12
CA LEU A 115 -1.88 -6.22 6.35
C LEU A 115 -1.25 -6.41 4.96
N LEU A 116 -0.95 -5.32 4.26
CA LEU A 116 -0.30 -5.36 2.95
C LEU A 116 1.11 -5.95 3.03
N LEU A 117 1.90 -5.54 4.01
CA LEU A 117 3.27 -6.01 4.19
C LEU A 117 3.30 -7.51 4.50
N SER A 118 2.39 -7.99 5.34
CA SER A 118 2.21 -9.41 5.64
C SER A 118 1.86 -10.21 4.38
N GLY A 119 0.86 -9.75 3.62
CA GLY A 119 0.44 -10.39 2.36
C GLY A 119 1.56 -10.44 1.33
N CYS A 120 2.21 -9.29 1.09
CA CYS A 120 3.29 -9.16 0.12
C CYS A 120 4.51 -10.02 0.49
N SER A 121 4.88 -10.08 1.77
CA SER A 121 6.02 -10.90 2.22
C SER A 121 5.77 -12.39 2.02
N SER A 122 4.54 -12.86 2.30
CA SER A 122 4.18 -14.27 2.06
C SER A 122 4.24 -14.64 0.57
N ALA A 123 3.73 -13.76 -0.30
CA ALA A 123 3.77 -13.94 -1.74
C ALA A 123 5.19 -13.86 -2.30
N LEU A 124 6.02 -12.97 -1.74
CA LEU A 124 7.44 -12.85 -2.09
C LEU A 124 8.21 -14.12 -1.71
N ALA A 125 7.97 -14.69 -0.54
CA ALA A 125 8.63 -15.92 -0.12
C ALA A 125 8.33 -17.07 -1.09
N ILE A 126 7.05 -17.29 -1.43
CA ILE A 126 6.68 -18.34 -2.39
C ILE A 126 7.16 -18.00 -3.81
N GLY A 127 7.09 -16.72 -4.21
CA GLY A 127 7.59 -16.26 -5.50
C GLY A 127 9.11 -16.45 -5.65
N TYR A 128 9.87 -16.25 -4.59
CA TYR A 128 11.32 -16.46 -4.56
C TYR A 128 11.65 -17.93 -4.79
N VAL A 129 10.99 -18.84 -4.06
CA VAL A 129 11.22 -20.27 -4.26
C VAL A 129 10.77 -20.73 -5.64
N ALA A 130 9.72 -20.13 -6.20
CA ALA A 130 9.28 -20.43 -7.57
C ALA A 130 10.30 -20.02 -8.65
N GLN A 131 11.07 -18.95 -8.42
CA GLN A 131 12.10 -18.45 -9.34
C GLN A 131 13.41 -19.22 -9.24
N PHE A 132 13.95 -19.38 -8.02
CA PHE A 132 15.30 -19.90 -7.83
C PHE A 132 15.32 -21.40 -7.56
N GLY A 133 14.27 -21.94 -6.93
CA GLY A 133 14.25 -23.33 -6.45
C GLY A 133 15.33 -23.60 -5.39
N GLU A 134 15.28 -24.78 -4.76
CA GLU A 134 16.29 -25.21 -3.80
C GLU A 134 16.49 -26.73 -3.91
N GLN A 135 17.59 -27.14 -4.54
CA GLN A 135 17.85 -28.55 -4.83
C GLN A 135 17.98 -29.39 -3.55
N LYS A 136 18.53 -28.82 -2.48
CA LYS A 136 18.69 -29.51 -1.19
C LYS A 136 17.37 -29.90 -0.54
N MET A 137 16.30 -29.16 -0.84
CA MET A 137 14.95 -29.42 -0.33
C MET A 137 14.05 -30.11 -1.37
N GLY A 138 14.57 -30.38 -2.57
CA GLY A 138 13.79 -30.94 -3.68
C GLY A 138 12.85 -29.96 -4.37
N TRP A 139 13.00 -28.65 -4.14
CA TRP A 139 12.15 -27.63 -4.76
C TRP A 139 12.68 -27.30 -6.15
N ILE A 140 11.89 -27.66 -7.16
CA ILE A 140 12.21 -27.37 -8.57
C ILE A 140 11.82 -25.94 -8.93
N MET A 141 12.58 -25.32 -9.86
CA MET A 141 12.20 -24.03 -10.43
C MET A 141 10.92 -24.18 -11.26
N ILE A 142 9.91 -23.37 -10.97
CA ILE A 142 8.64 -23.39 -11.71
C ILE A 142 8.64 -22.32 -12.81
N CYS A 143 9.30 -21.18 -12.57
CA CYS A 143 9.29 -20.04 -13.49
C CYS A 143 9.91 -20.29 -14.87
N ASP A 144 10.70 -21.35 -15.06
CA ASP A 144 11.27 -21.72 -16.37
C ASP A 144 10.20 -22.21 -17.36
N ARG A 145 9.11 -22.82 -16.84
CA ARG A 145 7.99 -23.33 -17.66
C ARG A 145 6.84 -22.33 -17.80
N VAL A 146 6.69 -21.41 -16.85
CA VAL A 146 5.63 -20.38 -16.78
C VAL A 146 6.21 -18.98 -16.66
N SER A 147 7.07 -18.60 -17.61
CA SER A 147 7.81 -17.33 -17.55
C SER A 147 6.88 -16.11 -17.55
N GLN A 148 5.76 -16.16 -18.30
CA GLN A 148 4.79 -15.06 -18.36
C GLN A 148 4.03 -14.88 -17.04
N TYR A 149 3.50 -15.96 -16.47
CA TYR A 149 2.86 -15.91 -15.14
C TYR A 149 3.82 -15.39 -14.08
N CYS A 150 5.06 -15.89 -14.08
CA CYS A 150 6.08 -15.50 -13.11
C CYS A 150 6.43 -14.01 -13.21
N HIS A 151 6.58 -13.49 -14.44
CA HIS A 151 6.83 -12.07 -14.66
C HIS A 151 5.66 -11.19 -14.20
N LYS A 152 4.42 -11.54 -14.55
CA LYS A 152 3.21 -10.83 -14.11
C LYS A 152 3.09 -10.83 -12.58
N THR A 153 3.28 -11.98 -11.95
CA THR A 153 3.19 -12.13 -10.49
C THR A 153 4.28 -11.32 -9.78
N THR A 154 5.50 -11.33 -10.31
CA THR A 154 6.61 -10.51 -9.77
C THR A 154 6.29 -9.02 -9.88
N ALA A 155 5.77 -8.58 -11.04
CA ALA A 155 5.34 -7.18 -11.22
C ALA A 155 4.23 -6.79 -10.22
N ALA A 156 3.28 -7.70 -9.93
CA ALA A 156 2.23 -7.47 -8.94
C ALA A 156 2.76 -7.38 -7.50
N ILE A 157 3.77 -8.16 -7.16
CA ILE A 157 4.44 -8.09 -5.84
C ILE A 157 5.15 -6.74 -5.71
N VAL A 158 5.93 -6.35 -6.73
CA VAL A 158 6.66 -5.07 -6.75
C VAL A 158 5.68 -3.89 -6.65
N SER A 159 4.58 -3.90 -7.40
CA SER A 159 3.56 -2.83 -7.33
C SER A 159 2.97 -2.70 -5.93
N THR A 160 2.71 -3.82 -5.26
CA THR A 160 2.17 -3.85 -3.90
C THR A 160 3.22 -3.36 -2.88
N PHE A 161 4.49 -3.66 -3.11
CA PHE A 161 5.59 -3.17 -2.27
C PHE A 161 5.74 -1.65 -2.36
N ILE A 162 5.54 -1.06 -3.55
CA ILE A 162 5.50 0.41 -3.71
C ILE A 162 4.34 0.99 -2.89
N ALA A 163 3.16 0.35 -2.91
CA ALA A 163 2.03 0.77 -2.08
C ALA A 163 2.34 0.73 -0.57
N VAL A 164 3.07 -0.29 -0.10
CA VAL A 164 3.56 -0.38 1.30
C VAL A 164 4.43 0.83 1.64
N ILE A 165 5.37 1.20 0.76
CA ILE A 165 6.24 2.36 0.98
C ILE A 165 5.42 3.64 1.08
N CYS A 166 4.42 3.82 0.20
CA CYS A 166 3.51 4.96 0.26
C CYS A 166 2.73 5.00 1.59
N LEU A 167 2.16 3.87 2.04
CA LEU A 167 1.49 3.78 3.35
C LEU A 167 2.45 4.09 4.51
N LEU A 168 3.71 3.68 4.41
CA LEU A 168 4.72 3.99 5.42
C LEU A 168 5.00 5.51 5.49
N PHE A 169 5.09 6.19 4.36
CA PHE A 169 5.16 7.66 4.36
C PHE A 169 3.90 8.31 4.95
N LEU A 170 2.71 7.81 4.63
CA LEU A 170 1.44 8.31 5.18
C LEU A 170 1.38 8.19 6.71
N THR A 171 1.74 7.02 7.26
CA THR A 171 1.77 6.78 8.71
C THR A 171 2.75 7.72 9.42
N ILE A 172 3.96 7.88 8.88
CA ILE A 172 5.00 8.78 9.42
C ILE A 172 4.51 10.23 9.41
N LEU A 173 3.96 10.69 8.29
CA LEU A 173 3.40 12.04 8.14
C LEU A 173 2.27 12.30 9.15
N SER A 174 1.38 11.32 9.35
CA SER A 174 0.31 11.41 10.34
C SER A 174 0.85 11.46 11.77
N ALA A 175 1.87 10.67 12.09
CA ALA A 175 2.51 10.68 13.41
C ALA A 175 3.18 12.03 13.72
N TYR A 176 3.88 12.63 12.75
CA TYR A 176 4.48 13.95 12.91
C TYR A 176 3.45 15.04 13.19
N LYS A 177 2.29 15.02 12.50
CA LYS A 177 1.20 15.97 12.79
C LYS A 177 0.58 15.75 14.17
N LEU A 178 0.39 14.50 14.58
CA LEU A 178 -0.15 14.18 15.90
C LEU A 178 0.77 14.70 17.02
N LYS A 179 2.09 14.57 16.84
CA LYS A 179 3.11 15.13 17.75
C LYS A 179 3.05 16.65 17.78
N SER A 180 2.99 17.29 16.61
CA SER A 180 2.94 18.76 16.49
C SER A 180 1.64 19.38 17.02
N ALA A 181 0.54 18.64 17.06
CA ALA A 181 -0.74 19.12 17.61
C ALA A 181 -0.81 19.07 19.14
N ARG A 182 0.17 18.44 19.80
CA ARG A 182 0.27 18.33 21.27
C ARG A 182 1.22 19.36 21.89
N ILE A 183 2.04 20.04 21.08
CA ILE A 183 2.97 21.10 21.49
C ILE A 183 2.32 22.45 21.20
#